data_AF-Q0CEE6-F1
#
_entry.id   AF-Q0CEE6-F1
#
_cell.length_a   1.000
_cell.length_b   1.000
_cell.length_c   1.000
_cell.angle_alpha   90.00
_cell.angle_beta   90.00
_cell.angle_gamma   90.00
#
_symmetry.space_group_name_H-M   'P 1'
#
loop_
_entity.id
_entity.type
_entity.pdbx_description
1 polymer ?
#
loop_
_entity_poly.entity_id
_entity_poly.type
_entity_poly.pdbx_seq_one_letter_code
_entity_poly.pdbx_strand_id
1 'polypeptide(L)'
;MGLIDFLKEIIRPGNGVDYPKPGDSVTVHYHGYLYDPTRSWNRGYRFDSSIKRGYPFTFQVGVGQVIKGESMKTISLISAFY
;
A
#
# COMPACT_ATOMS: atom_id res chain seq x y z
N MET A 1 -23.24 -12.12 -4.17
CA MET A 1 -22.07 -11.98 -5.06
C MET A 1 -21.65 -10.51 -5.01
N GLY A 2 -20.47 -10.20 -4.50
CA GLY A 2 -20.01 -8.82 -4.34
C GLY A 2 -18.80 -8.77 -3.43
N LEU A 3 -17.65 -9.18 -3.97
CA LEU A 3 -16.35 -9.06 -3.31
C LEU A 3 -16.10 -7.58 -3.03
N ILE A 4 -15.79 -7.24 -1.78
CA ILE A 4 -15.22 -5.93 -1.47
C ILE A 4 -13.76 -6.02 -1.89
N ASP A 5 -13.47 -5.74 -3.17
CA ASP A 5 -12.17 -6.10 -3.75
C ASP A 5 -11.01 -5.27 -3.16
N PHE A 6 -11.15 -3.97 -2.98
CA PHE A 6 -10.25 -3.13 -2.15
C PHE A 6 -10.76 -1.68 -2.18
N LEU A 7 -10.50 -0.91 -1.12
CA LEU A 7 -10.75 0.54 -1.11
C LEU A 7 -9.43 1.27 -1.39
N LYS A 8 -9.39 2.05 -2.48
CA LYS A 8 -8.28 2.92 -2.83
C LYS A 8 -8.73 4.38 -2.76
N GLU A 9 -8.02 5.18 -1.99
CA GLU A 9 -8.18 6.62 -1.92
C GLU A 9 -6.84 7.29 -2.25
N ILE A 10 -6.85 8.29 -3.13
CA ILE A 10 -5.66 9.05 -3.49
C ILE A 10 -5.62 10.30 -2.62
N ILE A 11 -4.72 10.32 -1.62
CA ILE A 11 -4.54 11.48 -0.74
C ILE A 11 -3.78 12.60 -1.45
N ARG A 12 -2.80 12.24 -2.29
CA ARG A 12 -2.05 13.17 -3.13
C ARG A 12 -1.81 12.53 -4.50
N PRO A 13 -2.20 13.19 -5.61
CA PRO A 13 -1.88 12.69 -6.94
C PRO A 13 -0.37 12.73 -7.17
N GLY A 14 0.13 11.75 -7.94
CA GLY A 14 1.46 11.83 -8.54
C GLY A 14 1.43 12.68 -9.82
N ASN A 15 2.50 12.64 -10.60
CA ASN A 15 2.60 13.40 -11.85
C ASN A 15 1.61 12.97 -12.95
N GLY A 16 0.98 11.79 -12.82
CA GLY A 16 -0.04 11.28 -13.73
C GLY A 16 0.48 10.79 -15.08
N VAL A 17 1.79 10.85 -15.31
CA VAL A 17 2.47 10.51 -16.56
C VAL A 17 3.35 9.27 -16.38
N ASP A 18 4.12 9.23 -15.30
CA ASP A 18 5.04 8.14 -15.00
C ASP A 18 4.35 7.05 -14.18
N TYR A 19 4.39 5.84 -14.71
CA TYR A 19 3.89 4.64 -14.04
C TYR A 19 4.96 3.54 -14.12
N PRO A 20 5.28 2.89 -12.99
CA PRO A 20 6.26 1.81 -12.98
C PRO A 20 5.73 0.61 -13.76
N LYS A 21 6.63 -0.05 -14.50
CA LYS A 21 6.36 -1.25 -15.29
C LYS A 21 6.84 -2.50 -14.53
N PRO A 22 6.29 -3.69 -14.83
CA PRO A 22 6.78 -4.93 -14.22
C PRO A 22 8.30 -5.07 -14.34
N GLY A 23 8.96 -5.32 -13.22
CA GLY A 23 10.43 -5.38 -13.09
C GLY A 23 11.08 -4.10 -12.58
N ASP A 24 10.41 -2.95 -12.65
CA ASP A 24 10.96 -1.69 -12.15
C ASP A 24 11.14 -1.72 -10.63
N SER A 25 12.23 -1.12 -10.16
CA SER A 25 12.50 -0.93 -8.74
C SER A 25 11.74 0.29 -8.23
N VAL A 26 10.83 0.07 -7.30
CA VAL A 26 9.99 1.10 -6.69
C VAL A 26 10.36 1.25 -5.22
N THR A 27 10.52 2.49 -4.75
CA THR A 27 10.79 2.82 -3.35
C THR A 27 9.63 3.60 -2.75
N VAL A 28 9.09 3.15 -1.62
CA VAL A 28 7.89 3.73 -1.01
C VAL A 28 8.01 3.91 0.50
N HIS A 29 7.29 4.91 1.00
CA HIS A 29 6.90 4.96 2.40
C HIS A 29 5.50 4.39 2.60
N TYR A 30 5.27 3.68 3.70
CA TYR A 30 3.97 3.09 3.99
C TYR A 30 3.64 3.01 5.48
N HIS A 31 2.35 2.82 5.74
CA HIS A 31 1.79 2.40 7.02
C HIS A 31 0.89 1.18 6.80
N GLY A 32 1.11 0.11 7.57
CA GLY A 32 0.30 -1.10 7.59
C GLY A 32 -0.61 -1.15 8.81
N TYR A 33 -1.91 -1.33 8.58
CA TYR A 33 -2.95 -1.40 9.60
C TYR A 33 -3.74 -2.70 9.49
N LEU A 34 -4.13 -3.27 10.62
CA LEU A 34 -5.14 -4.33 10.65
C LEU A 34 -6.49 -3.75 10.23
N TYR A 35 -7.24 -4.49 9.39
CA TYR A 35 -8.59 -4.10 9.02
C TYR A 35 -9.52 -4.17 10.24
N ASP A 36 -10.26 -3.09 10.50
CA ASP A 36 -11.27 -3.00 11.54
C ASP A 36 -12.47 -2.20 11.03
N PRO A 37 -13.61 -2.85 10.72
CA PRO A 37 -14.77 -2.18 10.15
C PRO A 37 -15.47 -1.21 11.11
N THR A 38 -15.08 -1.20 12.40
CA THR A 38 -15.65 -0.30 13.42
C THR A 38 -14.91 1.03 13.48
N ARG A 39 -13.78 1.16 12.78
CA ARG A 39 -12.92 2.35 12.78
C ARG A 39 -13.10 3.17 11.51
N SER A 40 -12.83 4.47 11.62
CA SER A 40 -12.76 5.34 10.45
C SER A 40 -11.79 4.76 9.41
N TRP A 41 -12.25 4.73 8.16
CA TRP A 41 -11.50 4.22 7.00
C TRP A 41 -11.09 2.75 7.12
N ASN A 42 -11.78 2.01 7.99
CA ASN A 42 -11.54 0.61 8.33
C ASN A 42 -10.12 0.33 8.88
N ARG A 43 -9.41 1.34 9.40
CA ARG A 43 -8.02 1.23 9.90
C ARG A 43 -8.00 1.01 11.42
N GLY A 44 -7.70 -0.22 11.82
CA GLY A 44 -7.48 -0.59 13.22
C GLY A 44 -6.04 -0.33 13.67
N TYR A 45 -5.45 -1.30 14.36
CA TYR A 45 -4.09 -1.18 14.90
C TYR A 45 -3.03 -1.09 13.80
N ARG A 46 -2.12 -0.12 13.92
CA ARG A 46 -0.94 0.01 13.04
C ARG A 46 0.13 -0.99 13.49
N PHE A 47 0.31 -2.07 12.74
CA PHE A 47 1.32 -3.07 13.07
C PHE A 47 2.69 -2.76 12.46
N ASP A 48 2.75 -1.98 11.36
CA ASP A 48 4.02 -1.67 10.72
C ASP A 48 4.05 -0.28 10.06
N SER A 49 5.25 0.30 9.93
CA SER A 49 5.47 1.55 9.22
C SER A 49 6.94 1.74 8.84
N SER A 50 7.21 2.01 7.56
CA SER A 50 8.57 2.33 7.11
C SER A 50 9.05 3.69 7.61
N ILE A 51 8.14 4.66 7.80
CA ILE A 51 8.46 5.94 8.44
C ILE A 51 8.96 5.72 9.87
N LYS A 52 8.30 4.85 10.66
CA LYS A 52 8.73 4.53 12.03
C LYS A 52 10.10 3.83 12.04
N ARG A 53 10.40 2.99 11.04
CA ARG A 53 11.71 2.35 10.89
C ARG A 53 12.83 3.31 10.47
N GLY A 54 12.49 4.47 9.90
CA GLY A 54 13.44 5.48 9.47
C GLY A 54 14.01 5.26 8.05
N TYR A 55 13.58 4.24 7.33
CA TYR A 55 14.02 3.98 5.96
C TYR A 55 12.87 3.43 5.10
N PRO A 56 12.81 3.80 3.80
CA PRO A 56 11.76 3.34 2.89
C PRO A 56 11.90 1.86 2.55
N PHE A 57 10.88 1.30 1.91
CA PHE A 57 10.91 -0.05 1.40
C PHE A 57 11.05 -0.04 -0.12
N THR A 58 11.99 -0.82 -0.63
CA THR A 58 12.26 -0.95 -2.07
C THR A 58 11.96 -2.36 -2.53
N PHE A 59 11.25 -2.50 -3.63
CA PHE A 59 10.88 -3.80 -4.22
C PHE A 59 10.74 -3.68 -5.75
N GLN A 60 10.78 -4.81 -6.44
CA GLN A 60 10.43 -4.86 -7.86
C GLN A 60 8.92 -5.06 -8.05
N VAL A 61 8.28 -4.18 -8.80
CA VAL A 61 6.84 -4.29 -9.07
C VAL A 61 6.55 -5.41 -10.07
N GLY A 62 5.41 -6.09 -9.94
CA GLY A 62 4.91 -7.03 -10.95
C GLY A 62 5.65 -8.38 -11.05
N VAL A 63 6.63 -8.67 -10.18
CA VAL A 63 7.42 -9.92 -10.22
C VAL A 63 7.16 -10.86 -9.04
N GLY A 64 6.11 -10.62 -8.25
CA GLY A 64 5.72 -11.50 -7.14
C GLY A 64 6.55 -11.36 -5.85
N GLN A 65 7.37 -10.31 -5.73
CA GLN A 65 8.13 -9.99 -4.51
C GLN A 65 7.30 -9.36 -3.39
N VAL A 66 6.08 -8.90 -3.68
CA VAL A 66 5.17 -8.29 -2.71
C VAL A 66 3.86 -9.05 -2.64
N ILE A 67 3.24 -9.03 -1.46
CA ILE A 67 1.96 -9.68 -1.19
C ILE A 67 0.92 -9.11 -2.16
N LYS A 68 0.27 -10.00 -2.94
CA LYS A 68 -0.87 -9.62 -3.76
C LYS A 68 -1.99 -9.11 -2.85
N GLY A 69 -2.63 -8.01 -3.23
CA GLY A 69 -3.62 -7.31 -2.40
C GLY A 69 -4.82 -8.15 -1.94
N GLU A 70 -5.01 -9.36 -2.49
CA GLU A 70 -6.11 -10.28 -2.19
C GLU A 70 -5.91 -11.12 -0.92
N SER A 71 -4.67 -11.25 -0.41
CA SER A 71 -4.35 -12.32 0.57
C SER A 71 -4.45 -11.91 2.05
N MET A 72 -4.58 -10.62 2.38
CA MET A 72 -4.55 -10.18 3.77
C MET A 72 -5.62 -9.12 4.05
N LYS A 73 -6.38 -9.32 5.14
CA LYS A 73 -7.26 -8.32 5.77
C LYS A 73 -6.44 -7.18 6.40
N THR A 74 -5.63 -6.52 5.59
CA THR A 74 -4.67 -5.49 5.96
C THR A 74 -4.88 -4.30 5.05
N ILE A 75 -4.95 -3.10 5.64
CA ILE A 75 -4.97 -1.85 4.89
C ILE A 75 -3.54 -1.32 4.87
N SER A 76 -2.96 -1.20 3.69
CA SER A 76 -1.65 -0.55 3.49
C SER A 76 -1.84 0.79 2.80
N LEU A 77 -1.46 1.88 3.46
CA LEU A 77 -1.31 3.16 2.78
C LEU A 77 0.09 3.21 2.19
N ILE A 78 0.20 3.12 0.87
CA ILE A 78 1.46 3.28 0.16
C ILE A 78 1.54 4.72 -0.35
N SER A 79 2.50 5.48 0.14
CA SER A 79 2.91 6.74 -0.48
C SER A 79 4.10 6.44 -1.40
N ALA A 80 3.82 6.41 -2.68
CA ALA A 80 4.84 6.41 -3.71
C ALA A 80 4.98 7.83 -4.24
N PHE A 81 6.20 8.36 -4.23
CA PHE A 81 6.52 9.62 -4.89
C PHE A 81 6.81 9.28 -6.35
N TYR A 82 5.93 9.70 -7.26
CA TYR A 82 6.16 9.75 -8.71
C TYR A 82 5.83 11.16 -9.20
#